data_AF-A0A4T0FCU6-F1
#
_entry.id   AF-A0A4T0FCU6-F1
#
_cell.length_a   1.000
_cell.length_b   1.000
_cell.length_c   1.000
_cell.angle_alpha   90.00
_cell.angle_beta   90.00
_cell.angle_gamma   90.00
#
_symmetry.space_group_name_H-M   'P 1'
#
loop_
_entity.id
_entity.type
_entity.pdbx_description
1 polymer ?
#
loop_
_entity_poly.entity_id
_entity_poly.type
_entity_poly.pdbx_seq_one_letter_code
_entity_poly.pdbx_strand_id
1 'polypeptide(L)'
;MSSNPDNSKYQQIPPPNDEFWAKNETLNMYKPIQQLKPGLKTGITSPSSQYIHFNHANPTFNLNGPSQAILKQVEFYFADTNLPFDKFLWSLTKKNEEGWVPIATIASFKRMREPVEKAGGVDKVADILRQSSSLAVSEDGSNVKRMTEIKPVTDRESRSIYAKGFPDEANCSQLDLENFFSKFGKTLAVRMRRDDKKSFKNSVFVEFDSVDDAKKFLALPQEERKYNDVDLLTMAKDAYVEMKCKEKGITPGSNNANKKANKGHFNAFKEERKGANGTKATNPENDKPLTMTLMGKEIEVNKETGAFDESLLQFTPGAVLKWSAPSSIGDMAIRELKGSMKQQIEPSFVIIDDAKTGGMSGFKRNVEDNDITTLNDKVKVNDVAVSFSRPSADEEKQYYLENAKNLAQAVLNRSKDAGKKRKGGGQHHGNKKQRRN
;
A
#
# COMPACT_ATOMS: atom_id res chain seq x y z
N MET A 1 -0.21 -44.99 -64.21
CA MET A 1 1.19 -44.99 -64.70
C MET A 1 1.27 -44.06 -65.91
N SER A 2 2.15 -43.06 -65.82
CA SER A 2 2.83 -42.30 -66.88
C SER A 2 2.08 -41.83 -68.13
N SER A 3 2.02 -40.50 -68.34
CA SER A 3 2.71 -39.81 -69.47
C SER A 3 2.32 -38.32 -69.59
N ASN A 4 3.26 -37.43 -69.22
CA ASN A 4 3.75 -36.15 -69.83
C ASN A 4 2.77 -35.14 -70.53
N PRO A 5 3.11 -33.83 -70.79
CA PRO A 5 4.44 -33.19 -70.73
C PRO A 5 4.49 -31.67 -70.34
N ASP A 6 5.74 -31.17 -70.33
CA ASP A 6 6.21 -29.83 -70.77
C ASP A 6 5.98 -28.58 -69.91
N ASN A 7 7.05 -28.16 -69.22
CA ASN A 7 7.22 -26.79 -68.73
C ASN A 7 8.48 -26.19 -69.39
N SER A 8 8.29 -25.72 -70.62
CA SER A 8 9.29 -24.97 -71.36
C SER A 8 9.43 -23.54 -70.81
N LYS A 9 10.68 -23.05 -70.82
CA LYS A 9 11.12 -21.66 -70.60
C LYS A 9 11.33 -21.19 -69.14
N TYR A 10 12.49 -21.55 -68.61
CA TYR A 10 13.30 -20.59 -67.86
C TYR A 10 14.69 -20.51 -68.51
N GLN A 11 14.92 -19.42 -69.25
CA GLN A 11 16.26 -19.01 -69.66
C GLN A 11 17.09 -18.71 -68.41
N GLN A 12 18.26 -19.32 -68.30
CA GLN A 12 19.27 -18.93 -67.33
C GLN A 12 19.82 -17.55 -67.71
N ILE A 13 19.61 -16.57 -66.85
CA ILE A 13 20.24 -15.24 -66.96
C ILE A 13 21.67 -15.37 -66.40
N PRO A 14 22.72 -14.93 -67.11
CA PRO A 14 24.09 -14.94 -66.58
C PRO A 14 24.23 -13.94 -65.43
N PRO A 15 25.09 -14.22 -64.43
CA PRO A 15 25.30 -13.30 -63.32
C PRO A 15 25.97 -11.99 -63.79
N PRO A 16 25.71 -10.84 -63.14
CA PRO A 16 26.22 -9.53 -63.55
C PRO A 16 27.76 -9.43 -63.46
N ASN A 17 28.37 -8.66 -64.36
CA ASN A 17 29.81 -8.34 -64.32
C ASN A 17 30.15 -7.30 -63.23
N ASP A 18 31.45 -7.11 -62.97
CA ASP A 18 32.00 -6.25 -61.91
C ASP A 18 31.72 -4.74 -62.07
N GLU A 19 31.22 -4.25 -63.21
CA GLU A 19 30.80 -2.84 -63.36
C GLU A 19 29.39 -2.58 -62.80
N PHE A 20 28.58 -3.61 -62.58
CA PHE A 20 27.23 -3.45 -62.03
C PHE A 20 27.25 -3.16 -60.51
N TRP A 21 28.33 -3.56 -59.81
CA TRP A 21 28.46 -3.45 -58.36
C TRP A 21 29.07 -2.12 -57.87
N ALA A 22 29.55 -1.25 -58.76
CA ALA A 22 30.22 0.00 -58.39
C ALA A 22 29.29 1.24 -58.27
N LYS A 23 27.96 1.10 -58.48
CA LYS A 23 27.05 2.26 -58.57
C LYS A 23 25.83 2.29 -57.65
N ASN A 24 25.69 1.37 -56.69
CA ASN A 24 24.59 1.42 -55.72
C ASN A 24 25.09 1.17 -54.29
N GLU A 25 25.46 2.25 -53.60
CA GLU A 25 25.73 2.25 -52.15
C GLU A 25 24.42 2.17 -51.36
N THR A 26 23.86 0.97 -51.19
CA THR A 26 23.09 0.58 -49.99
C THR A 26 22.76 -0.91 -50.09
N LEU A 27 23.74 -1.79 -49.91
CA LEU A 27 23.58 -3.18 -49.40
C LEU A 27 24.93 -3.90 -49.54
N ASN A 28 25.68 -4.06 -48.45
CA ASN A 28 26.58 -5.21 -48.32
C ASN A 28 27.15 -5.34 -46.90
N MET A 29 26.54 -6.20 -46.11
CA MET A 29 27.30 -7.01 -45.16
C MET A 29 26.74 -8.43 -45.26
N TYR A 30 27.35 -9.28 -46.08
CA TYR A 30 27.75 -10.63 -45.71
C TYR A 30 28.49 -11.38 -46.83
N LYS A 31 29.62 -11.99 -46.44
CA LYS A 31 30.32 -13.21 -46.95
C LYS A 31 31.62 -12.99 -47.78
N PRO A 32 32.51 -14.01 -47.94
CA PRO A 32 33.25 -14.73 -46.87
C PRO A 32 34.70 -15.23 -47.30
N ILE A 33 35.40 -15.94 -46.37
CA ILE A 33 36.42 -17.04 -46.57
C ILE A 33 37.91 -16.73 -46.88
N GLN A 34 38.79 -17.19 -45.96
CA GLN A 34 40.08 -17.97 -46.04
C GLN A 34 41.07 -17.71 -47.22
N GLN A 35 42.42 -17.80 -47.15
CA GLN A 35 43.36 -18.75 -46.51
C GLN A 35 44.82 -18.32 -46.93
N LEU A 36 45.88 -18.20 -46.10
CA LEU A 36 47.07 -19.11 -45.90
C LEU A 36 48.27 -18.28 -45.32
N LYS A 37 48.81 -18.51 -44.10
CA LYS A 37 50.01 -19.31 -43.62
C LYS A 37 51.43 -18.69 -43.85
N PRO A 38 52.52 -19.06 -43.12
CA PRO A 38 52.71 -19.45 -41.69
C PRO A 38 54.06 -18.99 -41.00
N GLY A 39 54.18 -19.19 -39.67
CA GLY A 39 55.45 -19.26 -38.89
C GLY A 39 55.64 -18.12 -37.87
N LEU A 40 55.96 -18.28 -36.58
CA LEU A 40 56.60 -19.35 -35.81
C LEU A 40 56.17 -19.24 -34.31
N LYS A 41 56.17 -20.38 -33.62
CA LYS A 41 55.79 -20.66 -32.21
C LYS A 41 56.67 -19.86 -31.21
N THR A 42 56.29 -19.52 -29.98
CA THR A 42 55.90 -20.38 -28.83
C THR A 42 55.45 -19.51 -27.64
N GLY A 43 54.52 -19.99 -26.79
CA GLY A 43 54.43 -19.52 -25.38
C GLY A 43 53.01 -19.31 -24.84
N ILE A 44 52.39 -20.39 -24.37
CA ILE A 44 51.12 -20.48 -23.63
C ILE A 44 51.27 -19.69 -22.30
N THR A 45 50.36 -18.78 -21.89
CA THR A 45 49.16 -19.07 -21.07
C THR A 45 48.10 -17.94 -21.12
N SER A 46 46.88 -18.32 -21.52
CA SER A 46 45.53 -17.82 -21.16
C SER A 46 45.16 -16.32 -21.25
N PRO A 47 44.38 -15.90 -22.27
CA PRO A 47 43.74 -14.59 -22.31
C PRO A 47 42.21 -14.63 -22.10
N SER A 48 41.73 -13.67 -21.32
CA SER A 48 40.49 -12.89 -21.52
C SER A 48 39.47 -13.44 -22.50
N SER A 49 38.36 -13.99 -21.99
CA SER A 49 37.15 -14.20 -22.79
C SER A 49 36.42 -12.87 -22.98
N GLN A 50 36.80 -12.17 -24.05
CA GLN A 50 36.01 -11.09 -24.65
C GLN A 50 34.79 -11.72 -25.32
N TYR A 51 33.63 -11.65 -24.66
CA TYR A 51 32.35 -11.93 -25.29
C TYR A 51 31.95 -10.76 -26.19
N ILE A 52 32.19 -10.96 -27.49
CA ILE A 52 31.34 -10.62 -28.63
C ILE A 52 30.21 -9.63 -28.29
N HIS A 53 30.41 -8.36 -28.69
CA HIS A 53 29.31 -7.41 -28.88
C HIS A 53 28.38 -7.93 -29.98
N PHE A 54 27.36 -8.68 -29.59
CA PHE A 54 26.16 -8.79 -30.41
C PHE A 54 25.41 -7.46 -30.28
N ASN A 55 25.50 -6.63 -31.32
CA ASN A 55 24.49 -5.63 -31.64
C ASN A 55 23.14 -6.34 -31.82
N HIS A 56 22.47 -6.65 -30.72
CA HIS A 56 21.02 -6.70 -30.74
C HIS A 56 20.60 -5.24 -30.76
N ALA A 57 20.31 -4.74 -31.96
CA ALA A 57 19.33 -3.69 -32.08
C ALA A 57 18.12 -4.12 -31.25
N ASN A 58 17.98 -3.58 -30.03
CA ASN A 58 16.75 -3.70 -29.29
C ASN A 58 15.68 -3.11 -30.22
N PRO A 59 14.73 -3.92 -30.71
CA PRO A 59 13.70 -3.38 -31.56
C PRO A 59 13.01 -2.31 -30.73
N THR A 60 13.00 -1.09 -31.25
CA THR A 60 12.08 -0.04 -30.84
C THR A 60 10.73 -0.71 -30.59
N PHE A 61 10.27 -0.71 -29.33
CA PHE A 61 9.00 -1.32 -28.93
C PHE A 61 7.85 -0.60 -29.64
N ASN A 62 7.59 -1.00 -30.88
CA ASN A 62 6.36 -0.69 -31.57
C ASN A 62 5.34 -1.68 -31.02
N LEU A 63 4.34 -1.15 -30.32
CA LEU A 63 3.25 -1.94 -29.76
C LEU A 63 2.56 -2.67 -30.91
N ASN A 64 2.85 -3.97 -31.01
CA ASN A 64 2.03 -4.98 -31.68
C ASN A 64 0.55 -4.58 -31.55
N GLY A 65 -0.19 -4.64 -32.65
CA GLY A 65 -1.46 -3.94 -32.88
C GLY A 65 -2.59 -4.13 -31.84
N PRO A 66 -3.80 -3.66 -32.14
CA PRO A 66 -4.88 -3.54 -31.15
C PRO A 66 -5.17 -4.84 -30.38
N SER A 67 -4.98 -6.00 -31.01
CA SER A 67 -5.07 -7.32 -30.35
C SER A 67 -4.07 -7.52 -29.22
N GLN A 68 -2.80 -7.16 -29.40
CA GLN A 68 -1.82 -7.32 -28.32
C GLN A 68 -2.09 -6.33 -27.18
N ALA A 69 -2.53 -5.11 -27.50
CA ALA A 69 -2.90 -4.12 -26.49
C ALA A 69 -4.06 -4.63 -25.62
N ILE A 70 -5.09 -5.23 -26.24
CA ILE A 70 -6.19 -5.91 -25.54
C ILE A 70 -5.64 -7.01 -24.65
N LEU A 71 -4.83 -7.92 -25.20
CA LEU A 71 -4.31 -9.08 -24.48
C LEU A 71 -3.52 -8.65 -23.23
N LYS A 72 -2.52 -7.78 -23.40
CA LYS A 72 -1.70 -7.27 -22.30
C LYS A 72 -2.52 -6.54 -21.25
N GLN A 73 -3.51 -5.76 -21.67
CA GLN A 73 -4.33 -4.97 -20.75
C GLN A 73 -5.23 -5.85 -19.90
N VAL A 74 -5.83 -6.90 -20.47
CA VAL A 74 -6.67 -7.85 -19.72
C VAL A 74 -5.80 -8.75 -18.85
N GLU A 75 -4.65 -9.22 -19.32
CA GLU A 75 -3.68 -9.95 -18.48
C GLU A 75 -3.26 -9.12 -17.27
N PHE A 76 -2.97 -7.82 -17.46
CA PHE A 76 -2.68 -6.91 -16.35
C PHE A 76 -3.84 -6.80 -15.37
N TYR A 77 -5.08 -6.67 -15.85
CA TYR A 77 -6.25 -6.58 -14.96
C TYR A 77 -6.35 -7.78 -14.02
N PHE A 78 -6.10 -8.98 -14.53
CA PHE A 78 -6.16 -10.23 -13.79
C PHE A 78 -4.84 -10.61 -13.09
N ALA A 79 -3.75 -9.85 -13.27
CA ALA A 79 -2.45 -10.14 -12.68
C ALA A 79 -2.42 -10.01 -11.15
N ASP A 80 -1.47 -10.69 -10.50
CA ASP A 80 -1.27 -10.64 -9.04
C ASP A 80 -0.96 -9.22 -8.52
N THR A 81 -0.37 -8.38 -9.38
CA THR A 81 -0.03 -7.00 -9.05
C THR A 81 -1.24 -6.06 -9.07
N ASN A 82 -2.36 -6.46 -9.69
CA ASN A 82 -3.54 -5.61 -9.84
C ASN A 82 -4.80 -6.19 -9.20
N LEU A 83 -5.20 -7.40 -9.56
CA LEU A 83 -6.49 -7.99 -9.19
C LEU A 83 -6.77 -7.95 -7.67
N PRO A 84 -5.81 -8.27 -6.77
CA PRO A 84 -6.04 -8.17 -5.33
C PRO A 84 -6.29 -6.74 -4.82
N PHE A 85 -5.91 -5.73 -5.57
CA PHE A 85 -5.97 -4.33 -5.15
C PHE A 85 -7.08 -3.55 -5.88
N ASP A 86 -7.71 -4.13 -6.89
CA ASP A 86 -8.85 -3.58 -7.61
C ASP A 86 -10.16 -4.10 -7.00
N LYS A 87 -10.83 -3.25 -6.22
CA LYS A 87 -12.09 -3.59 -5.54
C LYS A 87 -13.19 -4.00 -6.52
N PHE A 88 -13.29 -3.30 -7.66
CA PHE A 88 -14.39 -3.50 -8.58
C PHE A 88 -14.20 -4.81 -9.32
N LEU A 89 -13.02 -5.02 -9.91
CA LEU A 89 -12.73 -6.25 -10.63
C LEU A 89 -12.76 -7.47 -9.71
N TRP A 90 -12.20 -7.37 -8.50
CA TRP A 90 -12.30 -8.42 -7.49
C TRP A 90 -13.75 -8.77 -7.14
N SER A 91 -14.63 -7.77 -7.03
CA SER A 91 -16.04 -8.03 -6.74
C SER A 91 -16.73 -8.81 -7.87
N LEU A 92 -16.31 -8.60 -9.13
CA LEU A 92 -16.85 -9.34 -10.27
C LEU A 92 -16.44 -10.81 -10.25
N THR A 93 -15.18 -11.12 -9.91
CA THR A 93 -14.70 -12.50 -9.77
C THR A 93 -15.33 -13.24 -8.58
N LYS A 94 -16.05 -12.55 -7.70
CA LYS A 94 -16.77 -13.16 -6.56
C LYS A 94 -18.28 -13.29 -6.79
N LYS A 95 -18.81 -12.86 -7.93
CA LYS A 95 -20.24 -12.99 -8.26
C LYS A 95 -20.67 -14.42 -8.59
N ASN A 96 -19.73 -15.27 -8.97
CA ASN A 96 -19.94 -16.70 -9.21
C ASN A 96 -18.78 -17.49 -8.60
N GLU A 97 -19.03 -18.76 -8.29
CA GLU A 97 -18.08 -19.64 -7.60
C GLU A 97 -16.84 -19.94 -8.46
N GLU A 98 -16.97 -19.88 -9.78
CA GLU A 98 -15.90 -20.20 -10.72
C GLU A 98 -14.99 -19.01 -11.10
N GLY A 99 -15.32 -17.80 -10.67
CA GLY A 99 -14.53 -16.59 -10.94
C GLY A 99 -14.66 -15.97 -12.34
N TRP A 100 -15.69 -16.32 -13.10
CA TRP A 100 -15.96 -15.77 -14.43
C TRP A 100 -16.37 -14.29 -14.40
N VAL A 101 -15.85 -13.51 -15.35
CA VAL A 101 -16.19 -12.09 -15.51
C VAL A 101 -16.64 -11.84 -16.96
N PRO A 102 -17.76 -11.13 -17.19
CA PRO A 102 -18.22 -10.85 -18.55
C PRO A 102 -17.22 -10.04 -19.37
N ILE A 103 -16.88 -10.53 -20.57
CA ILE A 103 -15.96 -9.85 -21.49
C ILE A 103 -16.49 -8.48 -21.89
N ALA A 104 -17.81 -8.35 -22.09
CA ALA A 104 -18.45 -7.07 -22.35
C ALA A 104 -18.20 -6.03 -21.23
N THR A 105 -18.16 -6.47 -19.97
CA THR A 105 -17.83 -5.59 -18.84
C THR A 105 -16.37 -5.15 -18.92
N ILE A 106 -15.43 -6.07 -19.18
CA ILE A 106 -14.00 -5.74 -19.35
C ILE A 106 -13.78 -4.78 -20.52
N ALA A 107 -14.41 -5.03 -21.67
CA ALA A 107 -14.30 -4.21 -22.87
C ALA A 107 -14.79 -2.76 -22.67
N SER A 108 -15.70 -2.53 -21.71
CA SER A 108 -16.20 -1.19 -21.38
C SER A 108 -15.21 -0.31 -20.60
N PHE A 109 -14.13 -0.91 -20.05
CA PHE A 109 -13.17 -0.20 -19.20
C PHE A 109 -12.43 0.88 -20.00
N LYS A 110 -12.09 2.00 -19.34
CA LYS A 110 -11.49 3.17 -20.00
C LYS A 110 -10.27 2.81 -20.87
N ARG A 111 -9.36 1.96 -20.38
CA ARG A 111 -8.15 1.55 -21.12
C ARG A 111 -8.40 0.49 -22.20
N MET A 112 -9.61 -0.07 -22.28
CA MET A 112 -9.99 -1.07 -23.29
C MET A 112 -10.71 -0.47 -24.50
N ARG A 113 -11.40 0.66 -24.33
CA ARG A 113 -12.27 1.23 -25.38
C ARG A 113 -11.57 1.40 -26.72
N GLU A 114 -10.46 2.13 -26.75
CA GLU A 114 -9.72 2.40 -27.98
C GLU A 114 -9.11 1.11 -28.59
N PRO A 115 -8.39 0.25 -27.83
CA PRO A 115 -7.92 -1.02 -28.39
C PRO A 115 -9.02 -1.91 -28.96
N VAL A 116 -10.18 -2.01 -28.28
CA VAL A 116 -11.32 -2.82 -28.71
C VAL A 116 -11.95 -2.26 -29.98
N GLU A 117 -12.14 -0.95 -30.06
CA GLU A 117 -12.62 -0.28 -31.27
C GLU A 117 -11.68 -0.55 -32.46
N LYS A 118 -10.38 -0.35 -32.26
CA LYS A 118 -9.35 -0.60 -33.29
C LYS A 118 -9.22 -2.08 -33.68
N ALA A 119 -9.58 -3.00 -32.80
CA ALA A 119 -9.59 -4.44 -33.10
C ALA A 119 -10.82 -4.90 -33.89
N GLY A 120 -11.79 -4.02 -34.15
CA GLY A 120 -13.02 -4.35 -34.87
C GLY A 120 -14.20 -4.72 -33.94
N GLY A 121 -14.16 -4.32 -32.67
CA GLY A 121 -15.28 -4.43 -31.74
C GLY A 121 -15.17 -5.53 -30.69
N VAL A 122 -16.18 -5.59 -29.81
CA VAL A 122 -16.21 -6.49 -28.64
C VAL A 122 -16.19 -7.96 -29.04
N ASP A 123 -16.77 -8.31 -30.18
CA ASP A 123 -16.88 -9.70 -30.67
C ASP A 123 -15.51 -10.32 -30.95
N LYS A 124 -14.47 -9.51 -31.21
CA LYS A 124 -13.11 -9.98 -31.43
C LYS A 124 -12.34 -10.25 -30.14
N VAL A 125 -12.81 -9.73 -29.01
CA VAL A 125 -12.06 -9.80 -27.74
C VAL A 125 -11.92 -11.24 -27.26
N ALA A 126 -12.95 -12.07 -27.39
CA ALA A 126 -12.89 -13.47 -27.00
C ALA A 126 -11.78 -14.25 -27.73
N ASP A 127 -11.69 -14.10 -29.05
CA ASP A 127 -10.67 -14.77 -29.88
C ASP A 127 -9.25 -14.29 -29.56
N ILE A 128 -9.09 -13.02 -29.22
CA ILE A 128 -7.82 -12.45 -28.79
C ILE A 128 -7.41 -13.04 -27.44
N LEU A 129 -8.34 -13.08 -26.47
CA LEU A 129 -8.06 -13.56 -25.12
C LEU A 129 -7.76 -15.07 -25.07
N ARG A 130 -8.29 -15.86 -26.00
CA ARG A 130 -7.94 -17.30 -26.15
C ARG A 130 -6.46 -17.54 -26.45
N GLN A 131 -5.71 -16.52 -26.86
CA GLN A 131 -4.26 -16.61 -27.09
C GLN A 131 -3.44 -16.43 -25.80
N SER A 132 -4.06 -16.03 -24.68
CA SER A 132 -3.36 -15.87 -23.40
C SER A 132 -3.00 -17.23 -22.81
N SER A 133 -1.82 -17.33 -22.21
CA SER A 133 -1.43 -18.48 -21.40
C SER A 133 -1.90 -18.39 -19.94
N SER A 134 -2.54 -17.27 -19.54
CA SER A 134 -2.92 -16.99 -18.15
C SER A 134 -4.42 -16.81 -17.94
N LEU A 135 -5.19 -16.70 -19.02
CA LEU A 135 -6.63 -16.46 -19.04
C LEU A 135 -7.34 -17.60 -19.77
N ALA A 136 -8.52 -17.96 -19.27
CA ALA A 136 -9.45 -18.84 -19.96
C ALA A 136 -10.67 -18.04 -20.40
N VAL A 137 -11.21 -18.38 -21.57
CA VAL A 137 -12.46 -17.84 -22.11
C VAL A 137 -13.52 -18.93 -22.07
N SER A 138 -14.75 -18.60 -21.69
CA SER A 138 -15.86 -19.56 -21.68
C SER A 138 -16.16 -20.08 -23.09
N GLU A 139 -16.80 -21.24 -23.18
CA GLU A 139 -17.10 -21.89 -24.46
C GLU A 139 -17.90 -20.99 -25.41
N ASP A 140 -18.92 -20.32 -24.86
CA ASP A 140 -19.77 -19.34 -25.56
C ASP A 140 -19.06 -17.99 -25.87
N GLY A 141 -17.81 -17.82 -25.43
CA GLY A 141 -17.04 -16.59 -25.66
C GLY A 141 -17.50 -15.37 -24.86
N SER A 142 -18.41 -15.53 -23.89
CA SER A 142 -19.03 -14.40 -23.18
C SER A 142 -18.26 -13.96 -21.92
N ASN A 143 -17.48 -14.86 -21.31
CA ASN A 143 -16.79 -14.63 -20.05
C ASN A 143 -15.29 -14.94 -20.14
N VAL A 144 -14.51 -14.28 -19.28
CA VAL A 144 -13.09 -14.53 -19.07
C VAL A 144 -12.82 -14.78 -17.59
N LYS A 145 -11.90 -15.70 -17.28
CA LYS A 145 -11.37 -15.89 -15.93
C LYS A 145 -9.86 -16.09 -15.95
N ARG A 146 -9.23 -15.88 -14.80
CA ARG A 146 -7.84 -16.25 -14.58
C ARG A 146 -7.72 -17.77 -14.46
N MET A 147 -6.69 -18.37 -15.06
CA MET A 147 -6.43 -19.81 -14.98
C MET A 147 -5.72 -20.23 -13.68
N THR A 148 -4.88 -19.36 -13.15
CA THR A 148 -4.07 -19.64 -11.95
C THR A 148 -4.65 -18.98 -10.72
N GLU A 149 -4.48 -19.61 -9.57
CA GLU A 149 -4.78 -18.97 -8.30
C GLU A 149 -3.92 -17.72 -8.06
N ILE A 150 -4.50 -16.77 -7.35
CA ILE A 150 -3.90 -15.46 -7.08
C ILE A 150 -2.91 -15.61 -5.93
N LYS A 151 -1.69 -15.14 -6.13
CA LYS A 151 -0.61 -15.26 -5.15
C LYS A 151 -0.41 -13.97 -4.37
N PRO A 152 -0.21 -14.02 -3.02
CA PRO A 152 0.18 -12.85 -2.26
C PRO A 152 1.52 -12.30 -2.74
N VAL A 153 1.55 -11.01 -3.11
CA VAL A 153 2.79 -10.32 -3.50
C VAL A 153 3.45 -9.74 -2.25
N THR A 154 4.60 -10.29 -1.85
CA THR A 154 5.32 -9.90 -0.61
C THR A 154 6.52 -8.99 -0.87
N ASP A 155 7.10 -9.05 -2.07
CA ASP A 155 8.32 -8.36 -2.49
C ASP A 155 8.04 -7.09 -3.30
N ARG A 156 6.77 -6.71 -3.47
CA ARG A 156 6.33 -5.56 -4.27
C ARG A 156 7.13 -4.29 -3.99
N GLU A 157 7.39 -4.01 -2.72
CA GLU A 157 8.09 -2.79 -2.30
C GLU A 157 9.57 -2.81 -2.70
N SER A 158 10.27 -3.96 -2.57
CA SER A 158 11.71 -4.07 -2.85
C SER A 158 12.05 -4.06 -4.33
N ARG A 159 11.11 -4.48 -5.20
CA ARG A 159 11.23 -4.38 -6.67
C ARG A 159 10.55 -3.15 -7.27
N SER A 160 10.18 -2.18 -6.42
CA SER A 160 9.60 -0.92 -6.86
C SER A 160 10.57 0.25 -6.72
N ILE A 161 10.49 1.18 -7.68
CA ILE A 161 11.21 2.45 -7.64
C ILE A 161 10.25 3.63 -7.60
N TYR A 162 10.77 4.78 -7.20
CA TYR A 162 10.18 6.09 -7.38
C TYR A 162 10.90 6.84 -8.50
N ALA A 163 10.15 7.49 -9.39
CA ALA A 163 10.70 8.38 -10.40
C ALA A 163 9.87 9.68 -10.47
N LYS A 164 10.53 10.83 -10.57
CA LYS A 164 9.92 12.15 -10.71
C LYS A 164 10.63 12.97 -11.79
N GLY A 165 9.87 13.80 -12.49
CA GLY A 165 10.39 14.66 -13.56
C GLY A 165 9.56 14.59 -14.85
N PHE A 166 8.42 13.89 -14.83
CA PHE A 166 7.55 13.75 -16.01
C PHE A 166 6.76 15.03 -16.27
N PRO A 167 6.43 15.37 -17.52
CA PRO A 167 5.56 16.51 -17.80
C PRO A 167 4.12 16.21 -17.34
N ASP A 168 3.24 17.19 -17.48
CA ASP A 168 1.84 17.02 -17.11
C ASP A 168 1.14 15.95 -17.94
N GLU A 169 0.02 15.42 -17.42
CA GLU A 169 -0.70 14.28 -18.01
C GLU A 169 -1.20 14.55 -19.44
N ALA A 170 -1.33 15.81 -19.85
CA ALA A 170 -1.63 16.19 -21.23
C ALA A 170 -0.51 15.82 -22.22
N ASN A 171 0.74 15.74 -21.75
CA ASN A 171 1.94 15.52 -22.57
C ASN A 171 2.65 14.20 -22.24
N CYS A 172 2.12 13.41 -21.31
CA CYS A 172 2.70 12.14 -20.90
C CYS A 172 1.59 11.23 -20.38
N SER A 173 1.12 10.35 -21.26
CA SER A 173 0.07 9.40 -20.94
C SER A 173 0.61 8.23 -20.12
N GLN A 174 -0.31 7.49 -19.51
CA GLN A 174 -0.01 6.22 -18.85
C GLN A 174 0.75 5.25 -19.77
N LEU A 175 0.38 5.21 -21.06
CA LEU A 175 1.01 4.33 -22.05
C LEU A 175 2.43 4.78 -22.38
N ASP A 176 2.67 6.09 -22.47
CA ASP A 176 4.02 6.64 -22.72
C ASP A 176 4.98 6.28 -21.58
N LEU A 177 4.49 6.34 -20.34
CA LEU A 177 5.26 5.94 -19.16
C LEU A 177 5.54 4.43 -19.16
N GLU A 178 4.54 3.60 -19.44
CA GLU A 178 4.72 2.14 -19.55
C GLU A 178 5.73 1.78 -20.66
N ASN A 179 5.65 2.43 -21.83
CA ASN A 179 6.58 2.26 -22.94
C ASN A 179 7.99 2.79 -22.64
N PHE A 180 8.10 3.84 -21.83
CA PHE A 180 9.39 4.35 -21.41
C PHE A 180 10.10 3.34 -20.49
N PHE A 181 9.42 2.86 -19.46
CA PHE A 181 10.04 1.96 -18.48
C PHE A 181 10.28 0.53 -19.02
N SER A 182 9.50 0.08 -20.02
CA SER A 182 9.71 -1.23 -20.65
C SER A 182 11.08 -1.37 -21.33
N LYS A 183 11.75 -0.26 -21.68
CA LYS A 183 13.10 -0.23 -22.24
C LYS A 183 14.18 -0.69 -21.25
N PHE A 184 13.90 -0.57 -19.96
CA PHE A 184 14.86 -0.84 -18.88
C PHE A 184 14.62 -2.20 -18.21
N GLY A 185 13.59 -2.93 -18.63
CA GLY A 185 13.23 -4.23 -18.08
C GLY A 185 11.73 -4.46 -18.13
N LYS A 186 11.32 -5.70 -17.84
CA LYS A 186 9.90 -6.04 -17.76
C LYS A 186 9.26 -5.34 -16.58
N THR A 187 8.31 -4.46 -16.86
CA THR A 187 7.53 -3.75 -15.84
C THR A 187 6.20 -4.46 -15.61
N LEU A 188 5.84 -4.66 -14.35
CA LEU A 188 4.55 -5.23 -13.98
C LEU A 188 3.48 -4.17 -13.73
N ALA A 189 3.88 -2.99 -13.29
CA ALA A 189 2.96 -1.87 -13.12
C ALA A 189 3.69 -0.53 -13.08
N VAL A 190 3.15 0.46 -13.79
CA VAL A 190 3.51 1.86 -13.62
C VAL A 190 2.33 2.60 -13.00
N ARG A 191 2.53 3.27 -11.86
CA ARG A 191 1.46 3.93 -11.11
C ARG A 191 1.73 5.41 -11.01
N MET A 192 0.97 6.19 -11.78
CA MET A 192 0.97 7.66 -11.70
C MET A 192 0.50 8.11 -10.31
N ARG A 193 1.33 8.90 -9.63
CA ARG A 193 0.99 9.46 -8.32
C ARG A 193 0.09 10.66 -8.50
N ARG A 194 -1.01 10.71 -7.75
CA ARG A 194 -1.96 11.81 -7.78
C ARG A 194 -2.05 12.50 -6.44
N ASP A 195 -2.46 13.76 -6.44
CA ASP A 195 -2.82 14.50 -5.23
C ASP A 195 -4.28 14.25 -4.80
N ASP A 196 -4.72 14.96 -3.77
CA ASP A 196 -6.08 14.84 -3.24
C ASP A 196 -7.13 15.34 -4.24
N LYS A 197 -6.74 16.22 -5.17
CA LYS A 197 -7.56 16.72 -6.28
C LYS A 197 -7.51 15.83 -7.53
N LYS A 198 -6.83 14.67 -7.46
CA LYS A 198 -6.59 13.73 -8.55
C LYS A 198 -5.65 14.24 -9.65
N SER A 199 -4.98 15.36 -9.45
CA SER A 199 -3.99 15.89 -10.38
C SER A 199 -2.72 15.05 -10.33
N PHE A 200 -2.12 14.80 -11.50
CA PHE A 200 -0.86 14.08 -11.60
C PHE A 200 0.27 14.86 -10.92
N LYS A 201 1.10 14.16 -10.14
CA LYS A 201 2.24 14.74 -9.38
C LYS A 201 3.56 14.65 -10.14
N ASN A 202 3.52 14.47 -11.46
CA ASN A 202 4.72 14.39 -12.30
C ASN A 202 5.72 13.31 -11.81
N SER A 203 5.18 12.29 -11.14
CA SER A 203 5.95 11.23 -10.50
C SER A 203 5.17 9.93 -10.47
N VAL A 204 5.89 8.83 -10.56
CA VAL A 204 5.34 7.47 -10.66
C VAL A 204 6.00 6.55 -9.64
N PHE A 205 5.29 5.47 -9.31
CA PHE A 205 5.93 4.26 -8.80
C PHE A 205 5.98 3.22 -9.91
N VAL A 206 7.14 2.62 -10.13
CA VAL A 206 7.32 1.56 -11.13
C VAL A 206 7.66 0.28 -10.40
N GLU A 207 6.90 -0.77 -10.68
CA GLU A 207 7.09 -2.12 -10.16
C GLU A 207 7.70 -2.97 -11.28
N PHE A 208 8.96 -3.38 -11.12
CA PHE A 208 9.65 -4.27 -12.06
C PHE A 208 9.32 -5.74 -11.76
N ASP A 209 9.62 -6.62 -12.71
CA ASP A 209 9.44 -8.06 -12.55
C ASP A 209 10.33 -8.61 -11.43
N SER A 210 11.56 -8.12 -11.34
CA SER A 210 12.56 -8.54 -10.33
C SER A 210 13.17 -7.36 -9.57
N VAL A 211 13.68 -7.64 -8.36
CA VAL A 211 14.46 -6.68 -7.57
C VAL A 211 15.73 -6.26 -8.32
N ASP A 212 16.33 -7.19 -9.06
CA ASP A 212 17.57 -6.92 -9.80
C ASP A 212 17.34 -5.94 -10.95
N ASP A 213 16.20 -6.00 -11.65
CA ASP A 213 15.89 -5.03 -12.70
C ASP A 213 15.65 -3.63 -12.13
N ALA A 214 15.01 -3.53 -10.96
CA ALA A 214 14.88 -2.26 -10.24
C ALA A 214 16.26 -1.69 -9.86
N LYS A 215 17.18 -2.53 -9.36
CA LYS A 215 18.55 -2.14 -9.03
C LYS A 215 19.35 -1.74 -10.27
N LYS A 216 19.26 -2.50 -11.37
CA LYS A 216 19.93 -2.17 -12.64
C LYS A 216 19.52 -0.79 -13.11
N PHE A 217 18.21 -0.49 -13.12
CA PHE A 217 17.72 0.84 -13.50
C PHE A 217 18.28 1.94 -12.58
N LEU A 218 18.30 1.73 -11.26
CA LEU A 218 18.82 2.71 -10.31
C LEU A 218 20.34 2.89 -10.38
N ALA A 219 21.07 1.88 -10.88
CA ALA A 219 22.51 1.92 -11.09
C ALA A 219 22.91 2.58 -12.43
N LEU A 220 21.94 2.85 -13.33
CA LEU A 220 22.22 3.55 -14.57
C LEU A 220 22.76 4.96 -14.29
N PRO A 221 23.70 5.44 -15.13
CA PRO A 221 24.15 6.82 -15.08
C PRO A 221 22.99 7.81 -15.23
N GLN A 222 23.14 9.03 -14.69
CA GLN A 222 22.05 10.01 -14.69
C GLN A 222 21.63 10.42 -16.10
N GLU A 223 22.59 10.47 -17.01
CA GLU A 223 22.41 10.76 -18.44
C GLU A 223 21.48 9.76 -19.15
N GLU A 224 21.38 8.52 -18.66
CA GLU A 224 20.47 7.50 -19.18
C GLU A 224 19.10 7.52 -18.49
N ARG A 225 18.98 8.20 -17.35
CA ARG A 225 17.74 8.33 -16.56
C ARG A 225 17.02 9.63 -16.89
N LYS A 226 16.72 9.84 -18.17
CA LYS A 226 16.02 11.02 -18.67
C LYS A 226 14.70 10.69 -19.35
N TYR A 227 13.74 11.60 -19.26
CA TYR A 227 12.51 11.56 -20.05
C TYR A 227 12.40 12.85 -20.86
N ASN A 228 12.43 12.77 -22.20
CA ASN A 228 12.44 13.93 -23.10
C ASN A 228 13.50 14.97 -22.68
N ASP A 229 14.75 14.53 -22.50
CA ASP A 229 15.90 15.32 -22.05
C ASP A 229 15.83 15.90 -20.63
N VAL A 230 14.74 15.64 -19.90
CA VAL A 230 14.61 16.01 -18.48
C VAL A 230 15.16 14.92 -17.59
N ASP A 231 16.13 15.28 -16.75
CA ASP A 231 16.70 14.41 -15.73
C ASP A 231 15.63 13.94 -14.73
N LEU A 232 15.52 12.62 -14.56
CA LEU A 232 14.61 12.04 -13.60
C LEU A 232 15.27 11.96 -12.22
N LEU A 233 14.58 12.46 -11.20
CA LEU A 233 14.88 12.13 -9.82
C LEU A 233 14.37 10.71 -9.55
N THR A 234 15.30 9.78 -9.35
CA THR A 234 14.99 8.36 -9.12
C THR A 234 15.57 7.87 -7.79
N MET A 235 14.87 6.95 -7.15
CA MET A 235 15.33 6.26 -5.94
C MET A 235 14.53 4.98 -5.73
N ALA A 236 15.04 4.06 -4.91
CA ALA A 236 14.27 2.92 -4.45
C ALA A 236 13.03 3.36 -3.66
N LYS A 237 11.94 2.60 -3.74
CA LYS A 237 10.66 3.02 -3.15
C LYS A 237 10.71 3.07 -1.62
N ASP A 238 11.45 2.17 -0.99
CA ASP A 238 11.75 2.19 0.44
C ASP A 238 12.46 3.49 0.86
N ALA A 239 13.51 3.90 0.14
CA ALA A 239 14.22 5.16 0.37
C ALA A 239 13.29 6.38 0.23
N TYR A 240 12.38 6.36 -0.75
CA TYR A 240 11.33 7.39 -0.88
C TYR A 240 10.40 7.42 0.34
N VAL A 241 9.94 6.25 0.81
CA VAL A 241 9.05 6.16 1.98
C VAL A 241 9.75 6.68 3.23
N GLU A 242 11.01 6.29 3.45
CA GLU A 242 11.81 6.77 4.58
C GLU A 242 12.01 8.28 4.55
N MET A 243 12.38 8.84 3.40
CA MET A 243 12.51 10.28 3.20
C MET A 243 11.21 11.01 3.56
N LYS A 244 10.06 10.51 3.08
CA LYS A 244 8.76 11.11 3.38
C LYS A 244 8.29 10.92 4.81
N CYS A 245 8.68 9.83 5.48
CA CYS A 245 8.47 9.65 6.91
C CYS A 245 9.23 10.71 7.71
N LYS A 246 10.52 10.92 7.40
CA LYS A 246 11.36 11.95 8.03
C LYS A 246 10.79 13.37 7.80
N GLU A 247 10.43 13.72 6.57
CA GLU A 247 9.84 15.02 6.21
C GLU A 247 8.53 15.31 6.97
N LYS A 248 7.74 14.27 7.26
CA LYS A 248 6.46 14.41 7.97
C LYS A 248 6.56 14.23 9.48
N GLY A 249 7.76 14.09 10.04
CA GLY A 249 7.97 13.83 11.47
C GLY A 249 7.36 12.50 11.94
N ILE A 250 7.25 11.51 11.05
CA ILE A 250 6.71 10.18 11.35
C ILE A 250 7.89 9.23 11.58
N THR A 251 7.99 8.64 12.78
CA THR A 251 9.02 7.64 13.10
C THR A 251 8.86 6.40 12.20
N PRO A 252 9.90 6.01 11.44
CA PRO A 252 9.91 4.76 10.68
C PRO A 252 9.71 3.57 11.64
N GLY A 253 8.87 2.60 11.26
CA GLY A 253 8.63 1.39 12.07
C GLY A 253 7.55 1.50 13.17
N SER A 254 6.97 2.68 13.41
CA SER A 254 5.78 2.77 14.27
C SER A 254 4.59 2.06 13.61
N ASN A 255 3.93 1.13 14.32
CA ASN A 255 2.68 0.48 13.88
C ASN A 255 1.58 1.46 13.43
N ASN A 256 1.66 2.74 13.84
CA ASN A 256 0.76 3.82 13.41
C ASN A 256 1.12 4.44 12.05
N ALA A 257 2.37 4.39 11.60
CA ALA A 257 2.81 4.93 10.30
C ALA A 257 2.24 4.09 9.14
N ASN A 258 2.37 2.77 9.21
CA ASN A 258 1.78 1.83 8.24
C ASN A 258 0.25 1.84 8.27
N LYS A 259 -0.37 2.05 9.45
CA LYS A 259 -1.83 2.20 9.58
C LYS A 259 -2.38 3.47 8.96
N LYS A 260 -1.64 4.58 8.94
CA LYS A 260 -2.07 5.83 8.29
C LYS A 260 -1.82 5.83 6.78
N ALA A 261 -0.71 5.27 6.30
CA ALA A 261 -0.39 5.24 4.87
C ALA A 261 -1.30 4.29 4.05
N ASN A 262 -1.71 3.15 4.62
CA ASN A 262 -2.61 2.18 3.99
C ASN A 262 -4.08 2.31 4.43
N LYS A 263 -4.48 3.44 5.01
CA LYS A 263 -5.86 3.66 5.43
C LYS A 263 -6.73 3.95 4.21
N GLY A 264 -7.27 2.90 3.59
CA GLY A 264 -8.34 3.02 2.60
C GLY A 264 -8.09 2.37 1.24
N HIS A 265 -6.93 1.76 0.99
CA HIS A 265 -6.74 0.98 -0.24
C HIS A 265 -7.30 -0.44 -0.05
N PHE A 266 -8.13 -0.88 -0.99
CA PHE A 266 -8.65 -2.25 -1.02
C PHE A 266 -7.50 -3.26 -1.16
N ASN A 267 -7.60 -4.37 -0.45
CA ASN A 267 -6.71 -5.52 -0.57
C ASN A 267 -7.55 -6.80 -0.32
N ALA A 268 -7.71 -7.59 -1.36
CA ALA A 268 -8.49 -8.81 -1.39
C ALA A 268 -8.07 -9.82 -0.32
N PHE A 269 -6.78 -10.14 -0.20
CA PHE A 269 -6.29 -11.06 0.83
C PHE A 269 -6.63 -10.60 2.24
N LYS A 270 -6.62 -9.28 2.47
CA LYS A 270 -7.03 -8.71 3.76
C LYS A 270 -8.53 -8.84 3.98
N GLU A 271 -9.35 -8.64 2.96
CA GLU A 271 -10.80 -8.81 3.04
C GLU A 271 -11.20 -10.30 3.15
N GLU A 272 -10.51 -11.20 2.46
CA GLU A 272 -10.71 -12.64 2.58
C GLU A 272 -10.29 -13.17 3.94
N ARG A 273 -9.18 -12.71 4.53
CA ARG A 273 -8.84 -13.06 5.93
C ARG A 273 -9.91 -12.58 6.92
N LYS A 274 -10.57 -11.45 6.64
CA LYS A 274 -11.73 -11.00 7.43
C LYS A 274 -12.97 -11.85 7.16
N GLY A 275 -13.18 -12.30 5.92
CA GLY A 275 -14.33 -13.09 5.47
C GLY A 275 -14.25 -14.59 5.79
N ALA A 276 -13.05 -15.18 5.81
CA ALA A 276 -12.77 -16.55 6.25
C ALA A 276 -12.89 -16.68 7.78
N ASN A 277 -12.62 -15.60 8.51
CA ASN A 277 -13.07 -15.43 9.89
C ASN A 277 -14.60 -15.15 10.00
N GLY A 278 -15.35 -15.22 8.89
CA GLY A 278 -16.76 -14.84 8.76
C GLY A 278 -17.66 -15.94 8.17
N THR A 279 -17.16 -17.13 7.84
CA THR A 279 -18.02 -18.33 7.75
C THR A 279 -18.59 -18.57 9.15
N LYS A 280 -19.91 -18.83 9.26
CA LYS A 280 -20.65 -19.05 10.53
C LYS A 280 -20.00 -20.12 11.44
N ALA A 281 -18.93 -19.76 12.13
CA ALA A 281 -18.77 -20.07 13.53
C ALA A 281 -19.56 -19.00 14.27
N THR A 282 -20.33 -19.42 15.28
CA THR A 282 -20.73 -18.53 16.36
C THR A 282 -19.52 -17.65 16.73
N ASN A 283 -19.66 -16.34 16.53
CA ASN A 283 -18.58 -15.38 16.70
C ASN A 283 -17.98 -15.54 18.12
N PRO A 284 -16.77 -16.08 18.32
CA PRO A 284 -16.23 -16.24 19.67
C PRO A 284 -15.89 -14.88 20.30
N GLU A 285 -15.92 -13.79 19.51
CA GLU A 285 -15.83 -12.42 20.05
C GLU A 285 -17.13 -11.90 20.66
N ASN A 286 -18.29 -12.52 20.40
CA ASN A 286 -19.48 -12.25 21.21
C ASN A 286 -19.48 -13.05 22.52
N ASP A 287 -18.66 -14.11 22.63
CA ASP A 287 -18.50 -14.92 23.84
C ASP A 287 -17.27 -14.54 24.68
N LYS A 288 -16.27 -13.86 24.12
CA LYS A 288 -15.16 -13.35 24.93
C LYS A 288 -15.70 -12.43 26.02
N PRO A 289 -15.40 -12.68 27.30
CA PRO A 289 -15.83 -11.79 28.37
C PRO A 289 -15.32 -10.38 28.05
N LEU A 290 -16.16 -9.38 28.27
CA LEU A 290 -15.73 -8.00 28.11
C LEU A 290 -14.76 -7.73 29.25
N THR A 291 -13.46 -7.56 28.99
CA THR A 291 -12.47 -7.42 30.07
C THR A 291 -11.95 -5.99 30.19
N MET A 292 -11.52 -5.62 31.39
CA MET A 292 -10.73 -4.44 31.66
C MET A 292 -9.41 -4.82 32.35
N THR A 293 -8.36 -4.01 32.15
CA THR A 293 -7.08 -4.21 32.85
C THR A 293 -7.03 -3.37 34.11
N LEU A 294 -6.96 -4.01 35.27
CA LEU A 294 -6.77 -3.37 36.57
C LEU A 294 -5.43 -3.85 37.15
N MET A 295 -4.50 -2.92 37.34
CA MET A 295 -3.13 -3.17 37.86
C MET A 295 -2.39 -4.32 37.16
N GLY A 296 -2.56 -4.45 35.84
CA GLY A 296 -1.90 -5.47 35.02
C GLY A 296 -2.63 -6.83 34.98
N LYS A 297 -3.73 -7.00 35.71
CA LYS A 297 -4.62 -8.17 35.63
C LYS A 297 -5.84 -7.86 34.76
N GLU A 298 -6.27 -8.82 33.95
CA GLU A 298 -7.54 -8.73 33.25
C GLU A 298 -8.68 -9.19 34.16
N ILE A 299 -9.74 -8.39 34.21
CA ILE A 299 -10.95 -8.67 34.99
C ILE A 299 -12.16 -8.61 34.07
N GLU A 300 -13.10 -9.52 34.25
CA GLU A 300 -14.34 -9.56 33.49
C GLU A 300 -15.32 -8.45 33.92
N VAL A 301 -16.01 -7.91 32.92
CA VAL A 301 -17.00 -6.85 33.02
C VAL A 301 -18.27 -7.35 32.37
N ASN A 302 -19.39 -7.19 33.07
CA ASN A 302 -20.71 -7.53 32.56
C ASN A 302 -21.03 -6.66 31.32
N LYS A 303 -21.41 -7.33 30.24
CA LYS A 303 -21.66 -6.71 28.91
C LYS A 303 -22.93 -5.85 28.86
N GLU A 304 -23.82 -5.98 29.84
CA GLU A 304 -25.09 -5.26 29.89
C GLU A 304 -25.00 -4.08 30.87
N THR A 305 -24.50 -4.36 32.08
CA THR A 305 -24.52 -3.43 33.22
C THR A 305 -23.19 -2.72 33.45
N GLY A 306 -22.07 -3.26 32.96
CA GLY A 306 -20.74 -2.76 33.30
C GLY A 306 -20.25 -3.17 34.69
N ALA A 307 -20.99 -4.03 35.40
CA ALA A 307 -20.58 -4.57 36.69
C ALA A 307 -19.33 -5.45 36.58
N PHE A 308 -18.53 -5.51 37.63
CA PHE A 308 -17.35 -6.37 37.75
C PHE A 308 -17.22 -6.82 39.20
N ASP A 309 -16.40 -7.83 39.47
CA ASP A 309 -16.14 -8.29 40.84
C ASP A 309 -15.24 -7.29 41.58
N GLU A 310 -15.84 -6.48 42.46
CA GLU A 310 -15.16 -5.47 43.26
C GLU A 310 -14.14 -6.10 44.23
N SER A 311 -14.28 -7.39 44.59
CA SER A 311 -13.33 -8.07 45.50
C SER A 311 -11.95 -8.27 44.88
N LEU A 312 -11.83 -8.18 43.56
CA LEU A 312 -10.57 -8.26 42.83
C LEU A 312 -9.77 -6.95 42.86
N LEU A 313 -10.33 -5.87 43.42
CA LEU A 313 -9.63 -4.60 43.57
C LEU A 313 -8.51 -4.73 44.59
N GLN A 314 -7.27 -4.54 44.13
CA GLN A 314 -6.11 -4.44 45.01
C GLN A 314 -5.88 -2.99 45.42
N PHE A 315 -6.02 -2.76 46.71
CA PHE A 315 -5.69 -1.48 47.32
C PHE A 315 -4.18 -1.38 47.52
N THR A 316 -3.56 -0.33 46.96
CA THR A 316 -2.15 0.00 47.23
C THR A 316 -2.13 1.26 48.09
N PRO A 317 -2.02 1.14 49.42
CA PRO A 317 -2.03 2.31 50.30
C PRO A 317 -0.93 3.32 49.93
N GLY A 318 -1.26 4.60 50.02
CA GLY A 318 -0.30 5.70 49.84
C GLY A 318 0.00 6.06 48.39
N ALA A 319 -0.65 5.43 47.42
CA ALA A 319 -0.50 5.73 45.99
C ALA A 319 -1.55 6.72 45.47
N VAL A 320 -2.38 7.30 46.34
CA VAL A 320 -3.41 8.29 45.96
C VAL A 320 -3.23 9.55 46.80
N LEU A 321 -3.41 10.71 46.16
CA LEU A 321 -3.49 12.00 46.83
C LEU A 321 -4.83 12.66 46.55
N LYS A 322 -5.38 13.31 47.57
CA LYS A 322 -6.45 14.30 47.41
C LYS A 322 -5.81 15.60 46.95
N TRP A 323 -6.49 16.28 46.04
CA TRP A 323 -6.08 17.62 45.62
C TRP A 323 -7.23 18.61 45.73
N SER A 324 -6.91 19.88 45.98
CA SER A 324 -7.87 20.96 46.06
C SER A 324 -7.31 22.26 45.50
N ALA A 325 -8.20 23.10 44.99
CA ALA A 325 -7.93 24.44 44.50
C ALA A 325 -8.87 25.44 45.21
N PRO A 326 -8.44 26.69 45.43
CA PRO A 326 -9.25 27.72 46.11
C PRO A 326 -10.47 28.16 45.29
N SER A 327 -10.47 27.91 43.98
CA SER A 327 -11.58 28.21 43.06
C SER A 327 -11.64 27.17 41.95
N SER A 328 -12.78 27.10 41.26
CA SER A 328 -12.97 26.16 40.15
C SER A 328 -11.89 26.33 39.08
N ILE A 329 -11.26 25.24 38.66
CA ILE A 329 -10.20 25.26 37.64
C ILE A 329 -10.75 25.30 36.19
N GLY A 330 -12.07 25.11 36.01
CA GLY A 330 -12.74 25.12 34.70
C GLY A 330 -12.65 23.81 33.91
N ASP A 331 -13.45 23.69 32.84
CA ASP A 331 -13.60 22.43 32.06
C ASP A 331 -12.33 22.01 31.29
N MET A 332 -11.52 22.98 30.85
CA MET A 332 -10.35 22.73 30.01
C MET A 332 -9.06 22.45 30.79
N ALA A 333 -9.09 22.61 32.11
CA ALA A 333 -7.93 22.56 32.99
C ALA A 333 -7.43 21.14 33.32
N ILE A 334 -8.20 20.09 33.04
CA ILE A 334 -7.80 18.70 33.34
C ILE A 334 -6.48 18.33 32.66
N ARG A 335 -6.32 18.77 31.40
CA ARG A 335 -5.12 18.51 30.61
C ARG A 335 -3.90 19.22 31.19
N GLU A 336 -4.11 20.42 31.70
CA GLU A 336 -3.09 21.26 32.32
C GLU A 336 -2.69 20.71 33.69
N LEU A 337 -3.67 20.39 34.55
CA LEU A 337 -3.43 19.72 35.83
C LEU A 337 -2.63 18.44 35.66
N LYS A 338 -3.05 17.55 34.73
CA LYS A 338 -2.31 16.32 34.41
C LYS A 338 -0.93 16.62 33.84
N GLY A 339 -0.79 17.65 33.01
CA GLY A 339 0.47 18.09 32.44
C GLY A 339 1.45 18.58 33.50
N SER A 340 0.98 19.42 34.41
CA SER A 340 1.76 19.97 35.51
C SER A 340 2.17 18.91 36.52
N MET A 341 1.24 18.01 36.91
CA MET A 341 1.58 16.84 37.74
C MET A 341 2.64 15.99 37.05
N LYS A 342 2.46 15.65 35.77
CA LYS A 342 3.38 14.78 35.00
C LYS A 342 4.82 15.30 34.93
N GLN A 343 5.04 16.61 35.03
CA GLN A 343 6.40 17.18 35.09
C GLN A 343 7.13 16.83 36.39
N GLN A 344 6.38 16.53 37.46
CA GLN A 344 6.94 16.14 38.76
C GLN A 344 6.81 14.63 38.94
N ILE A 345 5.58 14.12 38.87
CA ILE A 345 5.22 12.71 39.10
C ILE A 345 4.07 12.34 38.17
N GLU A 346 4.23 11.29 37.37
CA GLU A 346 3.21 10.88 36.42
C GLU A 346 1.94 10.33 37.12
N PRO A 347 0.77 11.00 36.99
CA PRO A 347 -0.48 10.48 37.52
C PRO A 347 -1.01 9.36 36.62
N SER A 348 -1.59 8.33 37.24
CA SER A 348 -2.26 7.21 36.56
C SER A 348 -3.67 7.61 36.11
N PHE A 349 -4.51 8.01 37.06
CA PHE A 349 -5.88 8.43 36.83
C PHE A 349 -6.22 9.59 37.77
N VAL A 350 -7.13 10.45 37.34
CA VAL A 350 -7.51 11.67 38.06
C VAL A 350 -9.02 11.73 38.05
N ILE A 351 -9.61 11.72 39.23
CA ILE A 351 -11.02 11.97 39.51
C ILE A 351 -11.15 13.41 39.96
N ILE A 352 -12.20 14.07 39.50
CA ILE A 352 -12.46 15.48 39.74
C ILE A 352 -13.88 15.61 40.25
N ASP A 353 -14.06 16.44 41.27
CA ASP A 353 -15.39 16.79 41.74
C ASP A 353 -16.18 17.59 40.67
N ASP A 354 -17.51 17.59 40.80
CA ASP A 354 -18.38 18.32 39.87
C ASP A 354 -18.14 19.84 39.92
N ALA A 355 -17.75 20.34 41.09
CA ALA A 355 -17.51 21.77 41.36
C ALA A 355 -16.26 22.33 40.67
N LYS A 356 -15.31 21.48 40.28
CA LYS A 356 -14.10 21.93 39.60
C LYS A 356 -12.99 22.26 40.57
N THR A 357 -13.16 21.99 41.85
CA THR A 357 -12.39 22.58 42.95
C THR A 357 -11.48 21.59 43.63
N GLY A 358 -11.58 20.31 43.29
CA GLY A 358 -10.78 19.28 43.90
C GLY A 358 -11.02 17.92 43.28
N GLY A 359 -10.41 16.92 43.89
CA GLY A 359 -10.56 15.55 43.47
C GLY A 359 -9.47 14.66 44.03
N MET A 360 -9.23 13.55 43.36
CA MET A 360 -8.22 12.57 43.76
C MET A 360 -7.39 12.14 42.56
N SER A 361 -6.09 11.98 42.78
CA SER A 361 -5.12 11.55 41.78
C SER A 361 -4.39 10.32 42.27
N GLY A 362 -4.46 9.23 41.51
CA GLY A 362 -3.68 8.02 41.79
C GLY A 362 -2.40 7.99 40.99
N PHE A 363 -1.39 7.32 41.52
CA PHE A 363 -0.03 7.24 40.99
C PHE A 363 0.38 5.77 40.81
N LYS A 364 1.39 5.51 39.97
CA LYS A 364 1.87 4.14 39.69
C LYS A 364 2.74 3.54 40.80
N ARG A 365 3.17 4.38 41.75
CA ARG A 365 3.99 4.04 42.91
C ARG A 365 3.45 4.74 44.14
N ASN A 366 3.89 4.28 45.31
CA ASN A 366 3.67 4.98 46.57
C ASN A 366 4.20 6.43 46.48
N VAL A 367 3.46 7.36 47.08
CA VAL A 367 3.79 8.79 47.11
C VAL A 367 4.40 9.13 48.48
N GLU A 368 5.66 9.55 48.46
CA GLU A 368 6.42 9.93 49.67
C GLU A 368 6.13 11.37 50.10
N ASP A 369 6.54 11.78 51.30
CA ASP A 369 6.24 13.14 51.77
C ASP A 369 6.95 14.22 50.93
N ASN A 370 8.16 13.94 50.45
CA ASN A 370 8.90 14.84 49.56
C ASN A 370 8.22 15.03 48.19
N ASP A 371 7.54 13.99 47.71
CA ASP A 371 6.71 14.07 46.51
C ASP A 371 5.52 15.02 46.72
N ILE A 372 4.86 14.94 47.88
CA ILE A 372 3.74 15.80 48.25
C ILE A 372 4.21 17.26 48.36
N THR A 373 5.35 17.53 48.99
CA THR A 373 5.95 18.87 49.03
C THR A 373 6.23 19.40 47.62
N THR A 374 6.83 18.58 46.77
CA THR A 374 7.12 18.95 45.37
C THR A 374 5.86 19.29 44.59
N LEU A 375 4.79 18.51 44.77
CA LEU A 375 3.51 18.75 44.11
C LEU A 375 2.86 20.06 44.59
N ASN A 376 2.83 20.30 45.91
CA ASN A 376 2.31 21.54 46.49
C ASN A 376 3.06 22.79 46.01
N ASP A 377 4.38 22.71 45.86
CA ASP A 377 5.20 23.86 45.45
C ASP A 377 5.08 24.20 43.96
N LYS A 378 4.93 23.16 43.12
CA LYS A 378 5.12 23.30 41.67
C LYS A 378 3.87 23.13 40.83
N VAL A 379 2.82 22.48 41.35
CA VAL A 379 1.62 22.22 40.55
C VAL A 379 0.68 23.41 40.59
N LYS A 380 0.43 23.95 39.40
CA LYS A 380 -0.49 25.07 39.19
C LYS A 380 -1.36 24.81 37.98
N VAL A 381 -2.54 25.41 37.99
CA VAL A 381 -3.51 25.35 36.90
C VAL A 381 -4.05 26.76 36.69
N ASN A 382 -3.86 27.34 35.51
CA ASN A 382 -4.18 28.75 35.25
C ASN A 382 -3.59 29.70 36.31
N ASP A 383 -2.33 29.48 36.70
CA ASP A 383 -1.62 30.20 37.78
C ASP A 383 -2.21 30.05 39.19
N VAL A 384 -3.29 29.27 39.36
CA VAL A 384 -3.87 28.92 40.65
C VAL A 384 -3.10 27.75 41.26
N ALA A 385 -2.64 27.92 42.50
CA ALA A 385 -1.96 26.86 43.25
C ALA A 385 -2.93 25.72 43.58
N VAL A 386 -2.46 24.48 43.43
CA VAL A 386 -3.20 23.26 43.78
C VAL A 386 -2.54 22.60 44.97
N SER A 387 -3.32 22.38 46.02
CA SER A 387 -2.85 21.72 47.23
C SER A 387 -3.05 20.21 47.13
N PHE A 388 -2.09 19.44 47.64
CA PHE A 388 -2.12 17.98 47.69
C PHE A 388 -1.98 17.49 49.13
N SER A 389 -2.83 16.54 49.52
CA SER A 389 -2.83 15.94 50.85
C SER A 389 -3.11 14.43 50.78
N ARG A 390 -2.74 13.71 51.84
CA ARG A 390 -3.10 12.29 51.97
C ARG A 390 -4.62 12.16 52.20
N PRO A 391 -5.33 11.30 51.45
CA PRO A 391 -6.71 10.95 51.76
C PRO A 391 -6.77 10.05 53.01
N SER A 392 -7.95 9.94 53.61
CA SER A 392 -8.23 8.86 54.56
C SER A 392 -8.22 7.49 53.86
N ALA A 393 -8.06 6.41 54.63
CA ALA A 393 -8.06 5.05 54.08
C ALA A 393 -9.37 4.71 53.34
N ASP A 394 -10.50 5.23 53.82
CA ASP A 394 -11.80 5.00 53.17
C ASP A 394 -11.96 5.83 51.89
N GLU A 395 -11.51 7.09 51.88
CA GLU A 395 -11.43 7.91 50.65
C GLU A 395 -10.54 7.25 49.59
N GLU A 396 -9.39 6.72 49.99
CA GLU A 396 -8.48 6.04 49.07
C GLU A 396 -9.13 4.78 48.48
N LYS A 397 -9.86 3.98 49.28
CA LYS A 397 -10.63 2.82 48.78
C LYS A 397 -11.72 3.24 47.81
N GLN A 398 -12.45 4.31 48.12
CA GLN A 398 -13.48 4.86 47.23
C GLN A 398 -12.89 5.30 45.89
N TYR A 399 -11.71 5.93 45.89
CA TYR A 399 -11.02 6.28 44.65
C TYR A 399 -10.74 5.07 43.75
N TYR A 400 -10.21 3.98 44.32
CA TYR A 400 -9.94 2.76 43.54
C TYR A 400 -11.21 2.16 42.95
N LEU A 401 -12.28 2.16 43.75
CA LEU A 401 -13.59 1.68 43.33
C LEU A 401 -14.18 2.53 42.19
N GLU A 402 -14.16 3.84 42.33
CA GLU A 402 -14.70 4.77 41.34
C GLU A 402 -13.89 4.76 40.04
N ASN A 403 -12.55 4.72 40.14
CA ASN A 403 -11.67 4.57 38.98
C ASN A 403 -11.98 3.26 38.22
N ALA A 404 -12.16 2.15 38.93
CA ALA A 404 -12.52 0.87 38.33
C ALA A 404 -13.92 0.91 37.66
N LYS A 405 -14.91 1.54 38.30
CA LYS A 405 -16.24 1.78 37.71
C LYS A 405 -16.17 2.61 36.43
N ASN A 406 -15.39 3.69 36.44
CA ASN A 406 -15.16 4.53 35.27
C ASN A 406 -14.49 3.76 34.13
N LEU A 407 -13.51 2.90 34.44
CA LEU A 407 -12.85 2.04 33.46
C LEU A 407 -13.82 1.00 32.87
N ALA A 408 -14.64 0.35 33.71
CA ALA A 408 -15.68 -0.58 33.32
C ALA A 408 -16.66 0.06 32.33
N GLN A 409 -17.14 1.26 32.67
CA GLN A 409 -18.08 2.02 31.84
C GLN A 409 -17.45 2.44 30.52
N ALA A 410 -16.18 2.85 30.52
CA ALA A 410 -15.46 3.20 29.30
C ALA A 410 -15.29 1.98 28.38
N VAL A 411 -15.00 0.79 28.93
CA VAL A 411 -14.92 -0.47 28.19
C VAL A 411 -16.29 -0.85 27.59
N LEU A 412 -17.36 -0.75 28.38
CA LEU A 412 -18.74 -1.00 27.94
C LEU A 412 -19.18 -0.07 26.80
N ASN A 413 -18.92 1.24 26.94
CA ASN A 413 -19.27 2.23 25.91
C ASN A 413 -18.52 1.97 24.60
N ARG A 414 -17.22 1.64 24.68
CA ARG A 414 -16.43 1.26 23.49
C ARG A 414 -16.98 0.02 22.80
N SER A 415 -17.45 -0.97 23.56
CA SER A 415 -18.10 -2.17 23.01
C SER A 415 -19.40 -1.81 22.27
N LYS A 416 -20.27 -0.99 22.87
CA LYS A 416 -21.53 -0.52 22.26
C LYS A 416 -21.30 0.30 20.99
N ASP A 417 -20.29 1.17 20.96
CA ASP A 417 -19.96 2.01 19.80
C ASP A 417 -19.33 1.22 18.64
N ALA A 418 -18.55 0.19 18.94
CA ALA A 418 -18.05 -0.75 17.94
C ALA A 418 -19.21 -1.49 17.23
N GLY A 419 -20.30 -1.76 17.95
CA GLY A 419 -21.54 -2.30 17.38
C GLY A 419 -22.29 -1.30 16.48
N LYS A 420 -22.36 -0.01 16.86
CA LYS A 420 -23.07 1.02 16.08
C LYS A 420 -22.39 1.41 14.77
N LYS A 421 -21.05 1.51 14.73
CA LYS A 421 -20.31 1.81 13.49
C LYS A 421 -20.47 0.74 12.40
N ARG A 422 -20.91 -0.47 12.77
CA ARG A 422 -21.21 -1.57 11.84
C ARG A 422 -22.62 -1.50 11.24
N LYS A 423 -23.56 -0.74 11.81
CA LYS A 423 -24.95 -0.61 11.32
C LYS A 423 -25.26 0.68 10.55
N GLY A 424 -24.41 1.72 10.65
CA GLY A 424 -24.62 3.03 9.99
C GLY A 424 -23.83 3.23 8.70
N GLY A 425 -23.95 2.31 7.75
CA GLY A 425 -23.32 2.43 6.42
C GLY A 425 -24.32 2.91 5.37
N GLY A 426 -24.74 4.18 5.43
CA GLY A 426 -25.57 4.76 4.38
C GLY A 426 -26.40 5.95 4.81
N GLN A 427 -25.78 7.14 4.86
CA GLN A 427 -26.31 8.38 4.27
C GLN A 427 -25.41 9.56 4.67
N HIS A 428 -24.65 10.02 3.69
CA HIS A 428 -24.22 11.40 3.60
C HIS A 428 -25.47 12.29 3.70
N HIS A 429 -25.52 13.22 4.65
CA HIS A 429 -26.11 14.54 4.45
C HIS A 429 -25.38 15.56 5.34
N GLY A 430 -25.03 16.69 4.72
CA GLY A 430 -24.02 17.63 5.17
C GLY A 430 -24.39 18.41 6.42
N ASN A 431 -23.39 18.62 7.28
CA ASN A 431 -23.52 19.48 8.44
C ASN A 431 -23.34 20.95 8.02
N LYS A 432 -24.45 21.67 7.88
CA LYS A 432 -24.47 23.12 7.69
C LYS A 432 -24.12 23.76 9.03
N LYS A 433 -22.93 24.35 9.15
CA LYS A 433 -22.56 25.24 10.25
C LYS A 433 -23.55 26.40 10.31
N GLN A 434 -24.43 26.42 11.32
CA GLN A 434 -25.07 27.65 11.77
C GLN A 434 -24.11 28.37 12.72
N ARG A 435 -23.61 29.53 12.27
CA ARG A 435 -23.12 30.59 13.15
C ARG A 435 -24.35 31.15 13.87
N ARG A 436 -24.29 31.28 15.20
CA ARG A 436 -25.16 32.19 15.94
C ARG A 436 -24.32 33.39 16.35
N ASN A 437 -24.94 34.55 16.20
CA ASN A 437 -24.49 35.85 16.72
C ASN A 437 -24.29 35.81 18.23
#